data_AF-A0A662CI79-F1
#
_entry.id   AF-A0A662CI79-F1
#
_cell.length_a   1.000
_cell.length_b   1.000
_cell.length_c   1.000
_cell.angle_alpha   90.00
_cell.angle_beta   90.00
_cell.angle_gamma   90.00
#
_symmetry.space_group_name_H-M   'P 1'
#
loop_
_entity.id
_entity.type
_entity.pdbx_description
1 polymer ?
#
loop_
_entity_poly.entity_id
_entity_poly.type
_entity_poly.pdbx_seq_one_letter_code
_entity_poly.pdbx_strand_id
1 'polypeptide(L)'
;MDLSPHVRVYLRRGREESLRAGSPLGFSGAVGRIEGEVLPRALCLTLDSRGRFLAQGYYNPHSQIACRVFTFSERPLDASFFSRRPVRALELRKQSLPPQTTG
;
A
#
# COMPACT_ATOMS: atom_id res chain seq x y z
N MET A 1 15.99 10.89 2.38
CA MET A 1 15.23 9.99 3.27
C MET A 1 15.00 8.72 2.49
N ASP A 2 15.59 7.61 2.91
CA ASP A 2 15.36 6.32 2.25
C ASP A 2 13.93 5.86 2.58
N LEU A 3 13.17 5.53 1.53
CA LEU A 3 11.78 5.07 1.62
C LEU A 3 11.65 3.67 1.01
N SER A 4 12.75 2.92 1.00
CA SER A 4 12.76 1.54 0.53
C SER A 4 11.89 0.64 1.41
N PRO A 5 11.13 -0.31 0.85
CA PRO A 5 10.38 -1.27 1.64
C PRO A 5 11.32 -2.15 2.48
N HIS A 6 11.14 -2.14 3.80
CA HIS A 6 11.98 -2.91 4.74
C HIS A 6 11.34 -4.25 5.14
N VAL A 7 10.06 -4.45 4.78
CA VAL A 7 9.30 -5.65 5.12
C VAL A 7 8.71 -6.28 3.87
N ARG A 8 8.80 -7.60 3.77
CA ARG A 8 8.08 -8.39 2.76
C ARG A 8 6.96 -9.14 3.45
N VAL A 9 5.72 -8.92 3.00
CA VAL A 9 4.51 -9.56 3.52
C VAL A 9 4.03 -10.56 2.49
N TYR A 10 4.11 -11.84 2.81
CA TYR A 10 3.63 -12.93 1.96
C TYR A 10 2.21 -13.31 2.36
N LEU A 11 1.30 -13.31 1.40
CA LEU A 11 -0.05 -13.78 1.62
C LEU A 11 -0.14 -15.30 1.58
N ARG A 12 -1.09 -15.84 2.34
CA ARG A 12 -1.49 -17.26 2.26
C ARG A 12 -1.96 -17.56 0.83
N ARG A 13 -1.70 -18.78 0.36
CA ARG A 13 -2.13 -19.24 -0.97
C ARG A 13 -3.64 -19.04 -1.14
N GLY A 14 -4.05 -18.38 -2.22
CA GLY A 14 -5.46 -18.11 -2.53
C GLY A 14 -6.06 -16.92 -1.76
N ARG A 15 -5.26 -16.14 -1.05
CA ARG A 15 -5.71 -14.93 -0.33
C ARG A 15 -5.25 -13.62 -0.98
N GLU A 16 -4.73 -13.70 -2.20
CA GLU A 16 -4.26 -12.55 -2.98
C GLU A 16 -5.32 -11.94 -3.92
N GLU A 17 -6.48 -12.58 -4.07
CA GLU A 17 -7.50 -12.21 -5.07
C GLU A 17 -8.00 -10.77 -4.91
N SER A 18 -8.28 -10.33 -3.68
CA SER A 18 -8.75 -8.96 -3.44
C SER A 18 -7.73 -7.90 -3.86
N LEU A 19 -6.43 -8.14 -3.59
CA LEU A 19 -5.37 -7.23 -4.01
C LEU A 19 -5.19 -7.25 -5.53
N ARG A 20 -5.30 -8.43 -6.17
CA ARG A 20 -5.27 -8.55 -7.64
C ARG A 20 -6.44 -7.80 -8.30
N ALA A 21 -7.59 -7.78 -7.64
CA ALA A 21 -8.76 -7.01 -8.07
C ALA A 21 -8.66 -5.49 -7.76
N GLY A 22 -7.53 -5.03 -7.21
CA GLY A 22 -7.28 -3.61 -6.96
C GLY A 22 -7.77 -3.08 -5.60
N SER A 23 -8.17 -3.96 -4.68
CA SER A 23 -8.52 -3.54 -3.32
C SER A 23 -7.32 -2.89 -2.62
N PRO A 24 -7.47 -1.68 -2.03
CA PRO A 24 -6.37 -1.04 -1.33
C PRO A 24 -6.10 -1.63 0.06
N LEU A 25 -6.86 -2.65 0.48
CA LEU A 25 -6.85 -3.20 1.83
C LEU A 25 -6.45 -4.68 1.85
N GLY A 26 -5.35 -4.99 2.55
CA GLY A 26 -4.95 -6.36 2.89
C GLY A 26 -5.25 -6.66 4.35
N PHE A 27 -6.03 -7.72 4.59
CA PHE A 27 -6.46 -8.10 5.94
C PHE A 27 -5.46 -9.02 6.64
N SER A 28 -5.37 -8.92 7.97
CA SER A 28 -4.45 -9.72 8.79
C SER A 28 -4.64 -11.23 8.60
N GLY A 29 -5.89 -11.70 8.42
CA GLY A 29 -6.19 -13.11 8.15
C GLY A 29 -5.64 -13.67 6.83
N ALA A 30 -5.25 -12.80 5.89
CA ALA A 30 -4.60 -13.18 4.64
C ALA A 30 -3.08 -13.31 4.77
N VAL A 31 -2.47 -12.76 5.83
CA VAL A 31 -1.02 -12.78 6.03
C VAL A 31 -0.55 -14.20 6.38
N GLY A 32 0.48 -14.66 5.67
CA GLY A 32 1.09 -15.97 5.85
C GLY A 32 2.46 -15.89 6.51
N ARG A 33 3.39 -15.17 5.89
CA ARG A 33 4.77 -15.00 6.39
C ARG A 33 5.21 -13.55 6.24
N ILE A 34 6.08 -13.11 7.14
CA ILE A 34 6.71 -11.79 7.10
C ILE A 34 8.22 -12.01 7.09
N GLU A 35 8.93 -11.26 6.26
CA GLU A 35 10.40 -11.23 6.22
C GLU A 35 10.87 -9.78 6.35
N GLY A 36 11.97 -9.58 7.07
CA GLY A 36 12.50 -8.25 7.39
C GLY A 36 12.02 -7.71 8.74
N GLU A 37 12.49 -6.52 9.08
CA GLU A 37 12.22 -5.88 10.37
C GLU A 37 10.98 -5.01 10.30
N VAL A 38 10.00 -5.28 11.18
CA VAL A 38 8.76 -4.51 11.27
C VAL A 38 8.99 -3.25 12.11
N LEU A 39 9.53 -2.23 11.46
CA LEU A 39 9.70 -0.91 12.07
C LEU A 39 8.36 -0.20 12.26
N PRO A 40 8.29 0.77 13.19
CA PRO A 40 7.23 1.75 13.19
C PRO A 40 7.13 2.40 11.80
N ARG A 41 5.93 2.36 11.25
CA ARG A 41 5.64 2.86 9.90
C ARG A 41 6.30 2.09 8.75
N ALA A 42 6.54 0.79 8.95
CA ALA A 42 7.15 -0.09 7.95
C ALA A 42 6.46 -0.02 6.57
N LEU A 43 7.21 0.47 5.58
CA LEU A 43 6.88 0.29 4.18
C LEU A 43 7.10 -1.19 3.82
N CYS A 44 6.14 -1.76 3.10
CA CYS A 44 6.15 -3.17 2.76
C CYS A 44 5.97 -3.46 1.28
N LEU A 45 6.58 -4.57 0.85
CA LEU A 45 6.27 -5.28 -0.38
C LEU A 45 5.30 -6.41 -0.04
N THR A 46 4.08 -6.34 -0.55
CA THR A 46 3.12 -7.44 -0.44
C THR A 46 3.28 -8.38 -1.62
N LEU A 47 3.47 -9.66 -1.33
CA LEU A 47 3.76 -10.72 -2.27
C LEU A 47 2.73 -11.84 -2.11
N ASP A 48 2.48 -12.59 -3.18
CA ASP A 48 1.71 -13.83 -3.04
C ASP A 48 2.54 -14.95 -2.41
N SER A 49 1.91 -16.09 -2.16
CA SER A 49 2.58 -17.27 -1.58
C SER A 49 3.78 -17.81 -2.38
N ARG A 50 3.93 -17.42 -3.66
CA ARG A 50 5.05 -17.79 -4.53
C ARG A 50 6.09 -16.67 -4.66
N GLY A 51 5.94 -15.59 -3.90
CA GLY A 51 6.84 -14.44 -3.94
C GLY A 51 6.61 -13.49 -5.12
N ARG A 52 5.51 -13.62 -5.87
CA ARG A 52 5.19 -12.68 -6.96
C ARG A 52 4.64 -11.38 -6.38
N PHE A 53 5.06 -10.27 -6.98
CA PHE A 53 4.62 -8.94 -6.58
C PHE A 53 3.10 -8.79 -6.65
N LEU A 54 2.52 -8.16 -5.63
CA LEU A 54 1.12 -7.75 -5.60
C LEU A 54 0.98 -6.23 -5.42
N ALA A 55 1.66 -5.67 -4.43
CA ALA A 55 1.53 -4.26 -4.09
C ALA A 55 2.68 -3.74 -3.21
N GLN A 56 2.84 -2.41 -3.17
CA GLN A 56 3.62 -1.71 -2.16
C GLN A 56 2.70 -0.90 -1.25
N GLY A 57 3.05 -0.80 0.02
CA GLY A 57 2.22 -0.11 0.97
C GLY A 57 2.82 -0.01 2.35
N TYR A 58 1.92 0.05 3.33
CA TYR A 58 2.23 0.18 4.74
C TYR A 58 1.75 -1.05 5.50
N TYR A 59 2.62 -1.61 6.34
CA TYR A 59 2.30 -2.76 7.19
C TYR A 59 2.11 -2.38 8.65
N ASN A 60 1.06 -2.92 9.29
CA ASN A 60 0.84 -2.82 10.73
C ASN A 60 0.36 -4.18 11.29
N PRO A 61 1.19 -4.88 12.08
CA PRO A 61 0.83 -6.19 12.63
C PRO A 61 -0.31 -6.12 13.67
N HIS A 62 -0.60 -4.96 14.23
CA HIS A 62 -1.63 -4.77 15.26
C HIS A 62 -3.00 -4.35 14.70
N SER A 63 -3.17 -4.32 13.37
CA SER A 63 -4.43 -3.92 12.73
C SER A 63 -5.09 -5.09 11.98
N GLN A 64 -6.42 -5.16 12.01
CA GLN A 64 -7.16 -6.06 11.10
C GLN A 64 -6.92 -5.73 9.63
N ILE A 65 -6.72 -4.44 9.30
CA ILE A 65 -6.22 -3.99 8.00
C ILE A 65 -4.69 -3.92 8.10
N ALA A 66 -4.06 -5.08 8.02
CA ALA A 66 -2.63 -5.24 8.22
C ALA A 66 -1.82 -4.55 7.12
N CYS A 67 -2.31 -4.53 5.88
CA CYS A 67 -1.65 -3.86 4.76
C CYS A 67 -2.56 -2.76 4.17
N ARG A 68 -2.03 -1.54 4.05
CA ARG A 68 -2.67 -0.45 3.29
C ARG A 68 -1.85 -0.19 2.04
N VAL A 69 -2.43 -0.45 0.87
CA VAL A 69 -1.75 -0.34 -0.41
C VAL A 69 -1.59 1.13 -0.80
N PHE A 70 -0.38 1.52 -1.15
CA PHE A 70 -0.12 2.79 -1.82
C PHE A 70 -0.14 2.62 -3.34
N THR A 71 0.42 1.54 -3.87
CA THR A 71 0.44 1.29 -5.32
C THR A 71 0.50 -0.20 -5.65
N PHE A 72 -0.04 -0.56 -6.81
CA PHE A 72 0.10 -1.88 -7.44
C PHE A 72 1.20 -1.89 -8.51
N SER A 73 2.11 -0.91 -8.46
CA SER A 73 3.26 -0.81 -9.36
C SER A 73 4.54 -1.15 -8.60
N GLU A 74 5.50 -1.77 -9.30
CA GLU A 74 6.85 -2.04 -8.78
C GLU A 74 7.74 -0.78 -8.74
N ARG A 75 7.22 0.39 -9.18
CA ARG A 75 7.98 1.64 -9.10
C ARG A 75 8.32 2.00 -7.64
N PRO A 76 9.54 2.47 -7.35
CA PRO A 76 9.92 2.84 -5.99
C PRO A 76 8.96 3.86 -5.34
N LEU A 77 8.70 3.67 -4.06
CA LEU A 77 8.02 4.67 -3.23
C LEU A 77 9.04 5.72 -2.80
N ASP A 78 9.25 6.76 -3.61
CA ASP A 78 10.14 7.87 -3.26
C ASP A 78 9.37 9.10 -2.76
N ALA A 79 10.10 10.15 -2.37
CA ALA A 79 9.49 11.40 -1.92
C ALA A 79 8.59 12.03 -3.00
N SER A 80 8.93 11.83 -4.29
CA SER A 80 8.16 12.36 -5.42
C SER A 80 6.81 11.68 -5.58
N PHE A 81 6.73 10.38 -5.28
CA PHE A 81 5.48 9.62 -5.27
C PHE A 81 4.46 10.25 -4.32
N PHE A 82 4.90 10.60 -3.10
CA PHE A 82 4.03 11.18 -2.09
C PHE A 82 3.73 12.66 -2.36
N SER A 83 4.73 13.47 -2.76
CA SER A 83 4.52 14.91 -2.98
C SER A 83 3.58 15.21 -4.15
N ARG A 84 3.54 14.37 -5.19
CA ARG A 84 2.63 14.54 -6.33
C ARG A 84 1.17 14.24 -6.02
N ARG A 85 0.88 13.44 -4.99
CA ARG A 85 -0.49 12.98 -4.69
C ARG A 85 -1.41 14.11 -4.18
N PRO A 86 -1.04 14.92 -3.19
CA PRO A 86 -1.84 16.08 -2.77
C PRO A 86 -2.10 17.04 -3.93
N VAL A 87 -1.09 17.31 -4.77
CA VAL A 87 -1.23 18.19 -5.94
C VAL A 87 -2.26 17.63 -6.92
N ARG A 88 -2.15 16.35 -7.30
CA ARG A 88 -3.12 15.71 -8.19
C ARG A 88 -4.53 15.69 -7.60
N ALA A 89 -4.65 15.44 -6.30
CA ALA A 89 -5.93 15.46 -5.62
C ALA A 89 -6.54 16.88 -5.58
N LEU A 90 -5.73 17.92 -5.42
CA LEU A 90 -6.17 19.31 -5.48
C LEU A 90 -6.67 19.68 -6.87
N GLU A 91 -5.93 19.33 -7.92
CA GLU A 91 -6.33 19.60 -9.31
C GLU A 91 -7.63 18.89 -9.67
N LEU A 92 -7.80 17.62 -9.24
CA LEU A 92 -9.06 16.90 -9.44
C LEU A 92 -10.24 17.61 -8.75
N ARG A 93 -10.04 18.11 -7.53
CA ARG A 93 -11.08 18.84 -6.79
C ARG A 93 -11.46 20.13 -7.51
N LYS A 94 -10.49 20.93 -7.98
CA LYS A 94 -10.76 22.16 -8.75
C LYS A 94 -11.59 21.89 -10.00
N GLN A 95 -11.38 20.74 -10.66
CA GLN A 95 -12.09 20.38 -11.88
C GLN A 95 -13.50 19.83 -11.63
N SER A 96 -13.74 19.24 -10.44
CA SER A 96 -14.92 18.42 -10.20
C SER A 96 -15.86 18.95 -9.12
N LEU A 97 -15.41 19.86 -8.25
CA LEU A 97 -16.17 20.37 -7.12
C LEU A 97 -16.48 21.87 -7.27
N PRO A 98 -17.66 22.34 -6.84
CA PRO A 98 -17.95 23.76 -6.73
C PRO A 98 -17.00 24.45 -5.73
N PRO A 99 -16.69 25.75 -5.93
CA PRO A 99 -15.75 26.48 -5.06
C PRO A 99 -16.16 26.58 -3.58
N GLN A 100 -17.45 26.36 -3.26
CA GLN A 100 -18.02 26.54 -1.92
C GLN A 100 -18.11 25.24 -1.09
N THR A 101 -17.43 24.17 -1.50
CA THR A 101 -17.38 22.96 -0.68
C THR A 101 -16.31 23.06 0.42
N THR A 102 -16.58 22.47 1.58
CA THR A 102 -15.63 22.37 2.71
C THR A 102 -14.46 21.41 2.47
N GLY A 103 -14.47 20.69 1.34
CA GLY A 103 -13.47 19.67 0.99
C GLY A 103 -13.95 18.24 1.21
#